data_AF-W7SPF4-F1
#
_entry.id   AF-W7SPF4-F1
#
_cell.length_a   1.000
_cell.length_b   1.000
_cell.length_c   1.000
_cell.angle_alpha   90.00
_cell.angle_beta   90.00
_cell.angle_gamma   90.00
#
_symmetry.space_group_name_H-M   'P 1'
#
loop_
_entity.id
_entity.type
_entity.pdbx_description
1 polymer ?
#
loop_
_entity_poly.entity_id
_entity_poly.type
_entity_poly.pdbx_seq_one_letter_code
_entity_poly.pdbx_strand_id
1 'polypeptide(L)'
;MLATLLAGSSDRTVRAAVRSAVPDWLDAAVRPMPRVGLHGGMAGTLFGLELLAAMHPPVSRLSQRVSGWLWERRFEEFDLVSGAVGACLAGYPQPVWFAGEDTGLAHGAAGVLLVSPQPDLISRLLEQSFVDQRRQGWCYGIPGIAWALWTAGARADAVRLVRILCQTFDPEVNLYGRDADRLGICHGAAGVLLIADAFARCGVTGAAGLRDLMRAYLLERLDLLPSLDETLLTGASGVLAALLTVDGANPHWLRSLGLH
;
A
#
# COMPACT_ATOMS: atom_id res chain seq x y z
N MET A 1 -9.06 3.66 -7.89
CA MET A 1 -8.72 4.12 -6.52
C MET A 1 -9.00 5.62 -6.34
N LEU A 2 -8.24 6.53 -6.94
CA LEU A 2 -8.44 7.99 -6.75
C LEU A 2 -9.88 8.41 -7.08
N ALA A 3 -10.43 7.83 -8.16
CA ALA A 3 -11.84 7.95 -8.51
C ALA A 3 -12.81 7.56 -7.37
N THR A 4 -12.53 6.47 -6.65
CA THR A 4 -13.32 5.99 -5.51
C THR A 4 -13.20 6.92 -4.30
N LEU A 5 -12.01 7.45 -4.05
CA LEU A 5 -11.79 8.44 -2.98
C LEU A 5 -12.56 9.75 -3.27
N LEU A 6 -12.49 10.21 -4.52
CA LEU A 6 -13.13 11.43 -4.98
C LEU A 6 -14.65 11.30 -5.16
N ALA A 7 -15.18 10.09 -5.31
CA ALA A 7 -16.62 9.88 -5.40
C ALA A 7 -17.40 10.24 -4.13
N GLY A 8 -16.72 10.20 -2.97
CA GLY A 8 -17.25 10.70 -1.70
C GLY A 8 -17.30 12.23 -1.60
N SER A 9 -16.75 12.95 -2.59
CA SER A 9 -16.76 14.41 -2.62
C SER A 9 -18.18 14.95 -2.81
N SER A 10 -18.50 16.02 -2.07
CA SER A 10 -19.72 16.79 -2.28
C SER A 10 -19.68 17.60 -3.58
N ASP A 11 -18.50 17.81 -4.16
CA ASP A 11 -18.29 18.56 -5.40
C ASP A 11 -18.90 17.82 -6.61
N ARG A 12 -19.72 18.54 -7.40
CA ARG A 12 -20.38 17.98 -8.59
C ARG A 12 -19.43 17.78 -9.77
N THR A 13 -18.46 18.68 -9.94
CA THR A 13 -17.45 18.62 -11.01
C THR A 13 -16.55 17.43 -10.80
N VAL A 14 -16.09 17.21 -9.57
CA VAL A 14 -15.29 16.04 -9.18
C VAL A 14 -16.06 14.75 -9.46
N ARG A 15 -17.33 14.65 -9.03
CA ARG A 15 -18.16 13.47 -9.29
C ARG A 15 -18.42 13.23 -10.77
N ALA A 16 -18.57 14.28 -11.58
CA ALA A 16 -18.73 14.15 -13.03
C ALA A 16 -17.46 13.60 -13.69
N ALA A 17 -16.28 14.14 -13.34
CA ALA A 17 -14.99 13.67 -13.83
C ALA A 17 -14.71 12.21 -13.45
N VAL A 18 -15.05 11.83 -12.20
CA VAL A 18 -14.95 10.44 -11.75
C VAL A 18 -15.82 9.51 -12.61
N ARG A 19 -17.08 9.88 -12.85
CA ARG A 19 -18.00 9.06 -13.65
C ARG A 19 -17.55 8.92 -15.11
N SER A 20 -16.98 9.97 -15.70
CA SER A 20 -16.49 9.91 -17.09
C SER A 20 -15.25 9.05 -17.26
N ALA A 21 -14.43 8.89 -16.21
CA ALA A 21 -13.20 8.09 -16.28
C ALA A 21 -13.44 6.57 -16.10
N VAL A 22 -14.59 6.16 -15.55
CA VAL A 22 -14.88 4.75 -15.26
C VAL A 22 -14.92 3.87 -16.51
N PRO A 23 -15.58 4.25 -17.63
CA PRO A 23 -15.58 3.46 -18.85
C PRO A 23 -14.18 3.22 -19.41
N ASP A 24 -13.33 4.25 -19.46
CA ASP A 24 -11.97 4.15 -19.99
C ASP A 24 -11.10 3.22 -19.13
N TRP A 25 -11.25 3.31 -17.80
CA TRP A 25 -10.57 2.38 -16.90
C TRP A 25 -11.06 0.94 -17.10
N LEU A 26 -12.36 0.73 -17.26
CA LEU A 26 -12.92 -0.61 -17.50
C LEU A 26 -12.43 -1.22 -18.82
N ASP A 27 -12.31 -0.42 -19.89
CA ASP A 27 -11.75 -0.91 -21.17
C ASP A 27 -10.29 -1.36 -21.03
N ALA A 28 -9.49 -0.61 -20.26
CA ALA A 28 -8.11 -0.98 -19.98
C ALA A 28 -7.98 -2.19 -19.05
N ALA A 29 -8.76 -2.23 -17.96
CA ALA A 29 -8.62 -3.21 -16.87
C ALA A 29 -9.05 -4.63 -17.26
N VAL A 30 -9.93 -4.78 -18.25
CA VAL A 30 -10.52 -6.08 -18.65
C VAL A 30 -9.73 -6.77 -19.74
N ARG A 31 -8.64 -6.17 -20.21
CA ARG A 31 -7.73 -6.83 -21.15
C ARG A 31 -7.07 -8.03 -20.45
N PRO A 32 -7.21 -9.26 -20.99
CA PRO A 32 -6.61 -10.44 -20.37
C PRO A 32 -5.09 -10.28 -20.28
N MET A 33 -4.56 -10.27 -19.06
CA MET A 33 -3.13 -10.31 -18.80
C MET A 33 -2.75 -11.69 -18.25
N PRO A 34 -1.63 -12.28 -18.70
CA PRO A 34 -1.17 -13.57 -18.15
C PRO A 34 -0.69 -13.45 -16.70
N ARG A 35 -0.40 -12.23 -16.24
CA ARG A 35 0.10 -11.95 -14.89
C ARG A 35 -1.01 -12.01 -13.85
N VAL A 36 -0.71 -12.67 -12.73
CA VAL A 36 -1.68 -12.92 -11.65
C VAL A 36 -1.56 -11.92 -10.49
N GLY A 37 -0.43 -11.25 -10.35
CA GLY A 37 -0.09 -10.38 -9.21
C GLY A 37 -1.01 -9.18 -8.97
N LEU A 38 -0.84 -8.55 -7.79
CA LEU A 38 -1.61 -7.38 -7.37
C LEU A 38 -1.24 -6.13 -8.17
N HIS A 39 0.03 -5.98 -8.55
CA HIS A 39 0.49 -4.90 -9.41
C HIS A 39 0.73 -5.39 -10.83
N GLY A 40 0.05 -4.76 -11.80
CA GLY A 40 0.15 -5.12 -13.22
C GLY A 40 -0.43 -6.50 -13.59
N GLY A 41 -1.23 -7.11 -12.69
CA GLY A 41 -1.86 -8.40 -12.89
C GLY A 41 -3.35 -8.42 -12.53
N MET A 42 -3.97 -9.58 -12.72
CA MET A 42 -5.42 -9.74 -12.58
C MET A 42 -5.93 -9.64 -11.12
N ALA A 43 -5.11 -9.89 -10.10
CA ALA A 43 -5.49 -9.62 -8.71
C ALA A 43 -5.67 -8.11 -8.46
N GLY A 44 -4.83 -7.27 -9.08
CA GLY A 44 -5.01 -5.81 -9.07
C GLY A 44 -6.26 -5.35 -9.80
N THR A 45 -6.56 -5.97 -10.94
CA THR A 45 -7.82 -5.74 -11.67
C THR A 45 -9.01 -6.10 -10.79
N LEU A 46 -9.02 -7.28 -10.16
CA LEU A 46 -10.08 -7.71 -9.24
C LEU A 46 -10.29 -6.68 -8.13
N PHE A 47 -9.20 -6.27 -7.48
CA PHE A 47 -9.23 -5.26 -6.43
C PHE A 47 -9.87 -3.95 -6.89
N GLY A 48 -9.47 -3.44 -8.07
CA GLY A 48 -10.03 -2.24 -8.65
C GLY A 48 -11.52 -2.37 -8.97
N LEU A 49 -11.95 -3.53 -9.48
CA LEU A 49 -13.35 -3.84 -9.75
C LEU A 49 -14.19 -3.85 -8.47
N GLU A 50 -13.67 -4.39 -7.37
CA GLU A 50 -14.36 -4.35 -6.07
C GLU A 50 -14.51 -2.92 -5.53
N LEU A 51 -13.48 -2.08 -5.67
CA LEU A 51 -13.58 -0.66 -5.31
C LEU A 51 -14.61 0.08 -6.17
N LEU A 52 -14.74 -0.27 -7.45
CA LEU A 52 -15.72 0.32 -8.35
C LEU A 52 -17.14 -0.24 -8.13
N ALA A 53 -17.28 -1.50 -7.75
CA ALA A 53 -18.57 -2.15 -7.53
C ALA A 53 -19.41 -1.42 -6.48
N ALA A 54 -18.77 -0.80 -5.48
CA ALA A 54 -19.42 0.06 -4.50
C ALA A 54 -20.15 1.28 -5.12
N MET A 55 -19.68 1.76 -6.28
CA MET A 55 -20.24 2.92 -6.98
C MET A 55 -21.06 2.52 -8.23
N HIS A 56 -20.71 1.39 -8.84
CA HIS A 56 -21.29 0.87 -10.08
C HIS A 56 -21.61 -0.62 -9.91
N PRO A 57 -22.75 -0.97 -9.28
CA PRO A 57 -23.11 -2.36 -8.98
C PRO A 57 -23.06 -3.36 -10.16
N PRO A 58 -23.32 -2.97 -11.43
CA PRO A 58 -23.15 -3.87 -12.57
C PRO A 58 -21.73 -4.44 -12.74
N VAL A 59 -20.70 -3.73 -12.23
CA VAL A 59 -19.29 -4.16 -12.26
C VAL A 59 -19.05 -5.42 -11.42
N SER A 60 -19.91 -5.73 -10.44
CA SER A 60 -19.79 -6.93 -9.59
C SER A 60 -19.75 -8.24 -10.38
N ARG A 61 -20.47 -8.33 -11.50
CA ARG A 61 -20.44 -9.54 -12.36
C ARG A 61 -19.06 -9.77 -12.99
N LEU A 62 -18.38 -8.68 -13.35
CA LEU A 62 -17.04 -8.74 -13.90
C LEU A 62 -16.02 -9.12 -12.81
N SER A 63 -16.18 -8.58 -11.60
CA SER A 63 -15.41 -8.98 -10.41
C SER A 63 -15.49 -10.49 -10.18
N GLN A 64 -16.70 -11.07 -10.22
CA GLN A 64 -16.90 -12.52 -10.06
C GLN A 64 -16.19 -13.35 -11.14
N ARG A 65 -16.21 -12.90 -12.41
CA ARG A 65 -15.52 -13.59 -13.50
C ARG A 65 -14.00 -13.59 -13.33
N VAL A 66 -13.42 -12.44 -12.94
CA VAL A 66 -11.98 -12.34 -12.68
C VAL A 66 -11.58 -13.18 -11.47
N SER A 67 -12.39 -13.17 -10.42
CA SER A 67 -12.18 -14.03 -9.24
C SER A 67 -12.16 -15.53 -9.61
N GLY A 68 -13.11 -15.99 -10.43
CA GLY A 68 -13.11 -17.37 -10.93
C GLY A 68 -11.86 -17.71 -11.76
N TRP A 69 -11.40 -16.79 -12.62
CA TRP A 69 -10.18 -16.97 -13.41
C TRP A 69 -8.91 -17.07 -12.55
N LEU A 70 -8.84 -16.28 -11.46
CA LEU A 70 -7.75 -16.37 -10.48
C LEU A 70 -7.80 -17.68 -9.70
N TRP A 71 -9.00 -18.23 -9.45
CA TRP A 71 -9.20 -19.46 -8.69
C TRP A 71 -8.40 -20.67 -9.22
N GLU A 72 -8.19 -20.73 -10.52
CA GLU A 72 -7.53 -21.84 -11.19
C GLU A 72 -6.01 -21.70 -11.28
N ARG A 73 -5.42 -20.64 -10.69
CA ARG A 73 -4.01 -20.29 -10.89
C ARG A 73 -3.20 -20.37 -9.61
N ARG A 74 -1.93 -20.71 -9.78
CA ARG A 74 -0.92 -20.69 -8.72
C ARG A 74 -0.01 -19.48 -8.91
N PHE A 75 0.43 -18.94 -7.79
CA PHE A 75 1.42 -17.88 -7.73
C PHE A 75 2.79 -18.52 -7.45
N GLU A 76 3.76 -18.25 -8.32
CA GLU A 76 5.13 -18.78 -8.21
C GLU A 76 6.00 -17.93 -7.26
N GLU A 77 5.67 -16.64 -7.16
CA GLU A 77 6.30 -15.69 -6.27
C GLU A 77 5.48 -15.53 -4.99
N PHE A 78 6.13 -15.32 -3.85
CA PHE A 78 5.45 -15.15 -2.57
C PHE A 78 5.00 -13.70 -2.32
N ASP A 79 5.59 -12.73 -3.01
CA ASP A 79 5.56 -11.34 -2.58
C ASP A 79 4.22 -10.60 -2.74
N LEU A 80 4.14 -9.37 -2.23
CA LEU A 80 2.93 -8.55 -2.26
C LEU A 80 2.64 -8.01 -3.66
N VAL A 81 3.69 -7.72 -4.44
CA VAL A 81 3.57 -6.98 -5.70
C VAL A 81 3.10 -7.88 -6.84
N SER A 82 3.79 -9.00 -7.01
CA SER A 82 3.61 -9.95 -8.10
C SER A 82 3.08 -11.30 -7.59
N GLY A 83 3.24 -11.58 -6.29
CA GLY A 83 3.07 -12.91 -5.72
C GLY A 83 1.81 -13.17 -4.89
N ALA A 84 1.88 -14.27 -4.14
CA ALA A 84 0.78 -14.86 -3.39
C ALA A 84 0.27 -13.98 -2.22
N VAL A 85 1.13 -13.16 -1.60
CA VAL A 85 0.71 -12.19 -0.56
C VAL A 85 -0.28 -11.20 -1.13
N GLY A 86 -0.01 -10.65 -2.31
CA GLY A 86 -0.90 -9.69 -2.97
C GLY A 86 -2.27 -10.30 -3.28
N ALA A 87 -2.28 -11.57 -3.67
CA ALA A 87 -3.51 -12.33 -3.90
C ALA A 87 -4.31 -12.52 -2.60
N CYS A 88 -3.64 -12.92 -1.51
CA CYS A 88 -4.28 -13.07 -0.20
C CYS A 88 -4.90 -11.75 0.28
N LEU A 89 -4.22 -10.61 0.09
CA LEU A 89 -4.75 -9.27 0.41
C LEU A 89 -5.93 -8.86 -0.47
N ALA A 90 -6.00 -9.36 -1.70
CA ALA A 90 -7.16 -9.22 -2.57
C ALA A 90 -8.31 -10.19 -2.23
N GLY A 91 -8.24 -10.89 -1.09
CA GLY A 91 -9.27 -11.83 -0.64
C GLY A 91 -9.17 -13.21 -1.29
N TYR A 92 -8.03 -13.55 -1.89
CA TYR A 92 -7.81 -14.80 -2.60
C TYR A 92 -6.80 -15.68 -1.85
N PRO A 93 -7.26 -16.52 -0.90
CA PRO A 93 -6.39 -17.23 0.03
C PRO A 93 -5.61 -18.34 -0.69
N GLN A 94 -4.30 -18.32 -0.54
CA GLN A 94 -3.38 -19.36 -1.01
C GLN A 94 -2.30 -19.65 0.03
N PRO A 95 -1.65 -20.82 0.00
CA PRO A 95 -0.46 -21.06 0.78
C PRO A 95 0.63 -20.05 0.40
N VAL A 96 1.26 -19.44 1.41
CA VAL A 96 2.38 -18.51 1.24
C VAL A 96 3.56 -19.02 2.06
N TRP A 97 4.74 -19.03 1.47
CA TRP A 97 6.01 -19.37 2.12
C TRP A 97 7.05 -18.29 1.81
N PHE A 98 8.07 -18.17 2.66
CA PHE A 98 9.17 -17.24 2.46
C PHE A 98 10.48 -18.01 2.30
N ALA A 99 11.22 -17.73 1.23
CA ALA A 99 12.50 -18.38 0.91
C ALA A 99 13.55 -17.36 0.40
N GLY A 100 13.71 -16.25 1.11
CA GLY A 100 14.66 -15.19 0.75
C GLY A 100 15.30 -14.50 1.95
N GLU A 101 16.01 -13.40 1.67
CA GLU A 101 16.67 -12.54 2.68
C GLU A 101 15.96 -11.19 2.85
N ASP A 102 15.11 -10.79 1.89
CA ASP A 102 14.41 -9.52 1.92
C ASP A 102 13.44 -9.44 3.11
N THR A 103 13.52 -8.34 3.86
CA THR A 103 12.67 -8.11 5.04
C THR A 103 11.44 -7.26 4.75
N GLY A 104 11.41 -6.62 3.59
CA GLY A 104 10.43 -5.59 3.26
C GLY A 104 8.99 -6.08 3.11
N LEU A 105 8.05 -5.15 3.17
CA LEU A 105 6.62 -5.46 3.04
C LEU A 105 6.24 -5.84 1.61
N ALA A 106 6.89 -5.23 0.62
CA ALA A 106 6.56 -5.43 -0.79
C ALA A 106 7.10 -6.77 -1.32
N HIS A 107 8.35 -7.09 -1.01
CA HIS A 107 9.10 -8.22 -1.60
C HIS A 107 9.67 -9.21 -0.57
N GLY A 108 9.36 -9.05 0.72
CA GLY A 108 10.07 -9.74 1.79
C GLY A 108 9.20 -10.43 2.84
N ALA A 109 9.88 -10.88 3.90
CA ALA A 109 9.30 -11.60 5.03
C ALA A 109 8.14 -10.85 5.70
N ALA A 110 8.19 -9.51 5.77
CA ALA A 110 7.11 -8.72 6.35
C ALA A 110 5.80 -8.86 5.56
N GLY A 111 5.88 -8.94 4.21
CA GLY A 111 4.71 -9.19 3.37
C GLY A 111 4.07 -10.55 3.66
N VAL A 112 4.88 -11.60 3.78
CA VAL A 112 4.40 -12.94 4.15
C VAL A 112 3.77 -12.94 5.53
N LEU A 113 4.40 -12.26 6.49
CA LEU A 113 3.92 -12.17 7.86
C LEU A 113 2.52 -11.54 7.97
N LEU A 114 2.17 -10.60 7.07
CA LEU A 114 0.82 -9.99 7.04
C LEU A 114 -0.30 -11.00 6.85
N VAL A 115 -0.08 -12.02 6.02
CA VAL A 115 -1.12 -12.97 5.59
C VAL A 115 -0.94 -14.36 6.21
N SER A 116 0.26 -14.64 6.73
CA SER A 116 0.63 -15.91 7.34
C SER A 116 1.57 -15.64 8.53
N PRO A 117 1.01 -15.40 9.74
CA PRO A 117 1.80 -15.17 10.94
C PRO A 117 2.70 -16.37 11.29
N GLN A 118 4.01 -16.15 11.33
CA GLN A 118 5.01 -17.20 11.57
C GLN A 118 6.02 -16.73 12.63
N PRO A 119 6.16 -17.44 13.78
CA PRO A 119 7.08 -17.03 14.85
C PRO A 119 8.53 -16.85 14.39
N ASP A 120 9.02 -17.70 13.50
CA ASP A 120 10.40 -17.61 13.01
C ASP A 120 10.65 -16.35 12.17
N LEU A 121 9.63 -15.89 11.43
CA LEU A 121 9.71 -14.64 10.67
C LEU A 121 9.70 -13.42 11.60
N ILE A 122 8.96 -13.47 12.71
CA ILE A 122 8.96 -12.39 13.73
C ILE A 122 10.38 -12.21 14.27
N SER A 123 11.01 -13.28 14.74
CA SER A 123 12.38 -13.22 15.29
C SER A 123 13.38 -12.66 14.28
N ARG A 124 13.36 -13.18 13.05
CA ARG A 124 14.24 -12.72 11.96
C ARG A 124 14.07 -11.22 11.65
N LEU A 125 12.82 -10.76 11.54
CA LEU A 125 12.53 -9.35 11.25
C LEU A 125 13.05 -8.42 12.36
N LEU A 126 12.94 -8.84 13.63
CA LEU A 126 13.44 -8.05 14.75
C LEU A 126 14.96 -7.91 14.75
N GLU A 127 15.68 -8.97 14.40
CA GLU A 127 17.15 -8.95 14.28
C GLU A 127 17.60 -8.02 13.15
N GLN A 128 16.92 -8.06 12.01
CA GLN A 128 17.33 -7.32 10.81
C GLN A 128 16.83 -5.87 10.78
N SER A 129 15.84 -5.49 11.60
CA SER A 129 15.27 -4.13 11.67
C SER A 129 16.28 -3.04 12.06
N PHE A 130 17.45 -3.42 12.59
CA PHE A 130 18.47 -2.49 13.07
C PHE A 130 19.72 -2.40 12.19
N VAL A 131 19.80 -3.16 11.09
CA VAL A 131 21.05 -3.37 10.33
C VAL A 131 21.33 -2.28 9.28
N ASP A 132 20.31 -1.58 8.78
CA ASP A 132 20.48 -0.40 7.91
C ASP A 132 19.38 0.65 8.18
N GLN A 133 19.79 1.83 8.63
CA GLN A 133 18.87 2.93 8.91
C GLN A 133 18.64 3.85 7.69
N ARG A 134 19.45 3.76 6.62
CA ARG A 134 19.52 4.79 5.58
C ARG A 134 18.42 4.74 4.51
N ARG A 135 17.48 3.81 4.60
CA ARG A 135 16.34 3.73 3.69
C ARG A 135 15.11 3.26 4.44
N GLN A 136 14.13 4.15 4.58
CA GLN A 136 12.89 3.82 5.28
C GLN A 136 11.69 4.10 4.36
N GLY A 137 10.96 3.05 4.03
CA GLY A 137 9.79 3.13 3.16
C GLY A 137 8.70 2.15 3.58
N TRP A 138 7.61 2.12 2.83
CA TRP A 138 6.60 1.09 3.01
C TRP A 138 7.12 -0.27 2.50
N CYS A 139 7.78 -0.29 1.35
CA CYS A 139 8.23 -1.52 0.69
C CYS A 139 9.41 -2.19 1.40
N TYR A 140 10.20 -1.46 2.19
CA TYR A 140 11.35 -1.95 2.95
C TYR A 140 11.58 -1.16 4.25
N GLY A 141 12.35 -1.73 5.17
CA GLY A 141 12.74 -1.07 6.40
C GLY A 141 11.64 -1.04 7.46
N ILE A 142 11.89 -0.25 8.51
CA ILE A 142 11.09 -0.22 9.73
C ILE A 142 9.60 0.07 9.49
N PRO A 143 9.18 1.02 8.61
CA PRO A 143 7.76 1.34 8.48
C PRO A 143 6.91 0.11 8.10
N GLY A 144 7.29 -0.60 7.05
CA GLY A 144 6.60 -1.82 6.61
C GLY A 144 6.73 -2.96 7.62
N ILE A 145 7.93 -3.20 8.16
CA ILE A 145 8.19 -4.28 9.12
C ILE A 145 7.35 -4.10 10.39
N ALA A 146 7.33 -2.89 10.96
CA ALA A 146 6.59 -2.62 12.18
C ALA A 146 5.08 -2.85 11.99
N TRP A 147 4.53 -2.48 10.83
CA TRP A 147 3.14 -2.74 10.53
C TRP A 147 2.82 -4.24 10.40
N ALA A 148 3.69 -5.01 9.75
CA ALA A 148 3.55 -6.46 9.67
C ALA A 148 3.59 -7.12 11.07
N LEU A 149 4.52 -6.71 11.93
CA LEU A 149 4.62 -7.17 13.31
C LEU A 149 3.36 -6.82 14.12
N TRP A 150 2.85 -5.60 13.95
CA TRP A 150 1.62 -5.16 14.61
C TRP A 150 0.44 -6.05 14.23
N THR A 151 0.27 -6.31 12.94
CA THR A 151 -0.81 -7.14 12.38
C THR A 151 -0.70 -8.60 12.82
N ALA A 152 0.53 -9.13 12.92
CA ALA A 152 0.81 -10.47 13.43
C ALA A 152 0.68 -10.61 14.95
N GLY A 153 0.32 -9.54 15.67
CA GLY A 153 0.10 -9.56 17.12
C GLY A 153 1.34 -9.27 17.98
N ALA A 154 2.52 -9.07 17.37
CA ALA A 154 3.75 -8.65 18.05
C ALA A 154 3.75 -7.13 18.38
N ARG A 155 2.69 -6.67 19.05
CA ARG A 155 2.40 -5.23 19.24
C ARG A 155 3.48 -4.48 20.00
N ALA A 156 4.07 -5.10 21.03
CA ALA A 156 5.10 -4.44 21.85
C ALA A 156 6.35 -4.11 21.02
N ASP A 157 6.80 -5.06 20.19
CA ASP A 157 7.95 -4.86 19.32
C ASP A 157 7.65 -3.87 18.19
N ALA A 158 6.47 -3.96 17.59
CA ALA A 158 6.01 -2.98 16.60
C ALA A 158 6.02 -1.56 17.16
N VAL A 159 5.48 -1.35 18.37
CA VAL A 159 5.50 -0.04 19.05
C VAL A 159 6.93 0.44 19.30
N ARG A 160 7.82 -0.46 19.74
CA ARG A 160 9.23 -0.11 19.95
C ARG A 160 9.87 0.41 18.66
N LEU A 161 9.70 -0.31 17.55
CA LEU A 161 10.25 0.07 16.25
C LEU A 161 9.67 1.40 15.74
N VAL A 162 8.35 1.59 15.82
CA VAL A 162 7.71 2.84 15.40
C VAL A 162 8.18 4.03 16.24
N ARG A 163 8.38 3.85 17.55
CA ARG A 163 8.89 4.94 18.40
C ARG A 163 10.30 5.35 18.02
N ILE A 164 11.17 4.39 17.70
CA ILE A 164 12.52 4.68 17.18
C ILE A 164 12.40 5.43 15.86
N LEU A 165 11.60 4.92 14.92
CA LEU A 165 11.35 5.59 13.65
C LEU A 165 10.90 7.04 13.85
N CYS A 166 9.90 7.28 14.70
CA CYS A 166 9.40 8.64 14.98
C CYS A 166 10.45 9.57 15.60
N GLN A 167 11.44 9.03 16.31
CA GLN A 167 12.50 9.80 16.96
C GLN A 167 13.67 10.10 16.01
N THR A 168 13.94 9.22 15.06
CA THR A 168 15.16 9.28 14.23
C THR A 168 14.90 9.57 12.77
N PHE A 169 13.64 9.57 12.32
CA PHE A 169 13.31 9.78 10.91
C PHE A 169 13.60 11.22 10.48
N ASP A 170 14.46 11.35 9.48
CA ASP A 170 14.78 12.57 8.77
C ASP A 170 14.48 12.34 7.27
N PRO A 171 13.53 13.08 6.67
CA PRO A 171 13.20 12.94 5.24
C PRO A 171 14.39 13.09 4.31
N GLU A 172 15.39 13.90 4.68
CA GLU A 172 16.57 14.15 3.84
C GLU A 172 17.59 13.01 3.91
N VAL A 173 17.55 12.22 4.99
CA VAL A 173 18.45 11.07 5.19
C VAL A 173 17.79 9.77 4.79
N ASN A 174 16.51 9.59 5.13
CA ASN A 174 15.84 8.29 5.05
C ASN A 174 15.04 8.09 3.76
N LEU A 175 14.64 9.17 3.07
CA LEU A 175 14.04 9.08 1.74
C LEU A 175 15.13 9.15 0.68
N TYR A 176 15.13 8.19 -0.25
CA TYR A 176 16.18 8.04 -1.25
C TYR A 176 15.63 8.10 -2.68
N GLY A 177 16.45 8.57 -3.62
CA GLY A 177 16.14 8.58 -5.06
C GLY A 177 15.72 9.95 -5.59
N ARG A 178 15.08 9.95 -6.77
CA ARG A 178 14.55 11.16 -7.44
C ARG A 178 13.21 11.56 -6.83
N ASP A 179 12.60 12.64 -7.31
CA ASP A 179 11.32 13.14 -6.77
C ASP A 179 10.22 12.08 -6.73
N ALA A 180 10.03 11.31 -7.80
CA ALA A 180 9.07 10.20 -7.83
C ALA A 180 9.34 9.16 -6.72
N ASP A 181 10.62 8.85 -6.48
CA ASP A 181 11.04 7.90 -5.46
C ASP A 181 10.79 8.44 -4.05
N ARG A 182 11.08 9.73 -3.84
CA ARG A 182 10.96 10.39 -2.55
C ARG A 182 9.53 10.73 -2.18
N LEU A 183 8.65 10.97 -3.15
CA LEU A 183 7.26 11.36 -2.90
C LEU A 183 6.31 10.15 -2.85
N GLY A 184 6.58 9.12 -3.66
CA GLY A 184 5.68 7.98 -3.87
C GLY A 184 5.38 7.14 -2.62
N ILE A 185 4.45 6.19 -2.78
CA ILE A 185 4.06 5.26 -1.71
C ILE A 185 5.13 4.19 -1.48
N CYS A 186 5.73 3.65 -2.54
CA CYS A 186 6.57 2.47 -2.46
C CYS A 186 7.69 2.64 -1.43
N HIS A 187 8.52 3.66 -1.64
CA HIS A 187 9.70 3.97 -0.85
C HIS A 187 9.81 5.45 -0.45
N GLY A 188 8.72 6.20 -0.63
CA GLY A 188 8.69 7.65 -0.41
C GLY A 188 7.82 8.08 0.77
N ALA A 189 7.70 9.40 0.90
CA ALA A 189 6.99 10.09 1.96
C ALA A 189 5.50 9.69 2.04
N ALA A 190 4.82 9.43 0.92
CA ALA A 190 3.41 9.01 0.94
C ALA A 190 3.22 7.64 1.63
N GLY A 191 4.18 6.72 1.49
CA GLY A 191 4.12 5.42 2.18
C GLY A 191 4.34 5.56 3.67
N VAL A 192 5.35 6.34 4.06
CA VAL A 192 5.65 6.65 5.47
C VAL A 192 4.49 7.39 6.13
N LEU A 193 3.85 8.33 5.42
CA LEU A 193 2.65 9.04 5.86
C LEU A 193 1.53 8.06 6.23
N LEU A 194 1.23 7.09 5.35
CA LEU A 194 0.16 6.11 5.57
C LEU A 194 0.44 5.18 6.74
N ILE A 195 1.69 4.72 6.90
CA ILE A 195 2.11 3.92 8.05
C ILE A 195 1.98 4.72 9.35
N ALA A 196 2.50 5.95 9.35
CA ALA A 196 2.46 6.82 10.52
C ALA A 196 1.00 7.14 10.92
N ASP A 197 0.12 7.40 9.95
CA ASP A 197 -1.31 7.60 10.22
C ASP A 197 -1.98 6.35 10.76
N ALA A 198 -1.66 5.16 10.24
CA ALA A 198 -2.19 3.90 10.76
C ALA A 198 -1.81 3.70 12.25
N PHE A 199 -0.55 3.94 12.61
CA PHE A 199 -0.12 3.88 14.01
C PHE A 199 -0.67 5.02 14.88
N ALA A 200 -0.88 6.21 14.32
CA ALA A 200 -1.51 7.32 15.02
C ALA A 200 -2.96 6.99 15.41
N ARG A 201 -3.73 6.36 14.50
CA ARG A 201 -5.09 5.86 14.80
C ARG A 201 -5.09 4.77 15.86
N CYS A 202 -4.02 4.00 15.97
CA CYS A 202 -3.82 3.02 17.05
C CYS A 202 -3.32 3.63 18.38
N GLY A 203 -3.11 4.94 18.45
CA GLY A 203 -2.68 5.63 19.68
C GLY A 203 -1.19 5.50 20.01
N VAL A 204 -0.34 5.11 19.05
CA VAL A 204 1.11 5.00 19.29
C VAL A 204 1.74 6.40 19.41
N THR A 205 2.41 6.65 20.53
CA THR A 205 3.07 7.94 20.81
C THR A 205 4.11 8.28 19.74
N GLY A 206 4.08 9.52 19.25
CA GLY A 206 5.00 10.03 18.23
C GLY A 206 4.51 9.83 16.79
N ALA A 207 3.65 8.84 16.53
CA ALA A 207 3.20 8.51 15.17
C ALA A 207 2.43 9.67 14.51
N ALA A 208 1.60 10.39 15.27
CA ALA A 208 0.92 11.60 14.76
C ALA A 208 1.92 12.69 14.33
N GLY A 209 3.04 12.85 15.06
CA GLY A 209 4.07 13.81 14.69
C GLY A 209 4.79 13.44 13.38
N LEU A 210 5.12 12.16 13.19
CA LEU A 210 5.70 11.69 11.93
C LEU A 210 4.71 11.81 10.76
N ARG A 211 3.43 11.51 11.00
CA ARG A 211 2.36 11.72 10.00
C ARG A 211 2.29 13.18 9.59
N ASP A 212 2.24 14.10 10.55
CA ASP A 212 2.12 15.53 10.28
C ASP A 212 3.36 16.07 9.55
N LEU A 213 4.56 15.58 9.91
CA LEU A 213 5.80 15.87 9.20
C LEU A 213 5.74 15.42 7.72
N MET A 214 5.34 14.17 7.45
CA MET A 214 5.26 13.66 6.07
C MET A 214 4.18 14.37 5.27
N ARG A 215 3.06 14.71 5.91
CA ARG A 215 1.98 15.50 5.30
C ARG A 215 2.50 16.87 4.89
N ALA A 216 3.19 17.59 5.77
CA ALA A 216 3.79 18.88 5.46
C ALA A 216 4.81 18.76 4.32
N TYR A 217 5.71 17.77 4.39
CA TYR A 217 6.72 17.51 3.36
C TYR A 217 6.10 17.34 1.95
N LEU A 218 4.99 16.58 1.85
CA LEU A 218 4.28 16.39 0.59
C LEU A 218 3.52 17.65 0.13
N LEU A 219 2.87 18.37 1.05
CA LEU A 219 2.13 19.59 0.73
C LEU A 219 3.02 20.70 0.19
N GLU A 220 4.23 20.83 0.71
CA GLU A 220 5.26 21.77 0.23
C GLU A 220 5.76 21.45 -1.18
N ARG A 221 5.49 20.25 -1.71
CA ARG A 221 6.02 19.72 -2.97
C ARG A 221 4.91 19.34 -3.96
N LEU A 222 3.71 19.87 -3.77
CA LEU A 222 2.57 19.59 -4.67
C LEU A 222 2.81 20.07 -6.11
N ASP A 223 3.66 21.09 -6.27
CA ASP A 223 4.08 21.63 -7.57
C ASP A 223 4.88 20.63 -8.40
N LEU A 224 5.48 19.62 -7.77
CA LEU A 224 6.20 18.55 -8.46
C LEU A 224 5.28 17.46 -9.05
N LEU A 225 4.03 17.35 -8.56
CA LEU A 225 3.12 16.26 -8.96
C LEU A 225 2.85 16.15 -10.47
N PRO A 226 2.67 17.26 -11.24
CA PRO A 226 2.45 17.18 -12.68
C PRO A 226 3.60 16.54 -13.47
N SER A 227 4.80 16.44 -12.88
CA SER A 227 5.97 15.81 -13.49
C SER A 227 6.09 14.32 -13.19
N LEU A 228 5.29 13.81 -12.26
CA LEU A 228 5.27 12.39 -11.89
C LEU A 228 4.37 11.60 -12.84
N ASP A 229 4.59 10.29 -12.92
CA ASP A 229 3.63 9.39 -13.56
C ASP A 229 2.31 9.33 -12.77
N GLU A 230 1.29 8.71 -13.35
CA GLU A 230 -0.04 8.60 -12.73
C GLU A 230 -0.22 7.30 -11.93
N THR A 231 0.86 6.57 -11.64
CA THR A 231 0.78 5.27 -10.98
C THR A 231 0.51 5.39 -9.47
N LEU A 232 0.07 4.29 -8.87
CA LEU A 232 -0.20 4.23 -7.44
C LEU A 232 1.07 4.27 -6.59
N LEU A 233 2.08 3.47 -6.95
CA LEU A 233 3.21 3.24 -6.05
C LEU A 233 4.28 4.34 -6.14
N THR A 234 4.47 4.94 -7.31
CA THR A 234 5.54 5.93 -7.54
C THR A 234 5.02 7.26 -8.07
N GLY A 235 3.73 7.33 -8.42
CA GLY A 235 3.13 8.45 -9.12
C GLY A 235 2.30 9.41 -8.27
N ALA A 236 1.85 10.48 -8.91
CA ALA A 236 1.01 11.52 -8.33
C ALA A 236 -0.31 10.97 -7.77
N SER A 237 -0.89 9.96 -8.42
CA SER A 237 -2.12 9.31 -7.95
C SER A 237 -1.97 8.71 -6.55
N GLY A 238 -0.83 8.10 -6.25
CA GLY A 238 -0.53 7.57 -4.92
C GLY A 238 -0.36 8.65 -3.88
N VAL A 239 0.39 9.70 -4.21
CA VAL A 239 0.61 10.85 -3.31
C VAL A 239 -0.71 11.52 -2.93
N LEU A 240 -1.54 11.83 -3.92
CA LEU A 240 -2.85 12.44 -3.70
C LEU A 240 -3.78 11.52 -2.91
N ALA A 241 -3.78 10.22 -3.19
CA ALA A 241 -4.58 9.27 -2.43
C ALA A 241 -4.15 9.18 -0.97
N ALA A 242 -2.85 9.20 -0.68
CA ALA A 242 -2.33 9.23 0.68
C ALA A 242 -2.78 10.47 1.44
N LEU A 243 -2.61 11.66 0.84
CA LEU A 243 -3.04 12.94 1.41
C LEU A 243 -4.55 12.98 1.68
N LEU A 244 -5.37 12.60 0.69
CA LEU A 244 -6.82 12.53 0.86
C LEU A 244 -7.23 11.55 1.95
N THR A 245 -6.54 10.41 2.07
CA THR A 245 -6.85 9.39 3.08
C THR A 245 -6.59 9.90 4.48
N VAL A 246 -5.44 10.55 4.74
CA VAL A 246 -5.16 11.13 6.07
C VAL A 246 -6.04 12.34 6.38
N ASP A 247 -6.61 12.98 5.35
CA ASP A 247 -7.62 14.04 5.48
C ASP A 247 -9.06 13.50 5.60
N GLY A 248 -9.23 12.19 5.80
CA GLY A 248 -10.51 11.56 6.14
C GLY A 248 -11.27 10.94 4.96
N ALA A 249 -10.66 10.85 3.78
CA ALA A 249 -11.24 10.07 2.69
C ALA A 249 -11.24 8.57 3.02
N ASN A 250 -12.08 7.79 2.30
CA ASN A 250 -12.30 6.38 2.59
C ASN A 250 -11.00 5.55 2.53
N PRO A 251 -10.53 4.95 3.64
CA PRO A 251 -9.26 4.22 3.69
C PRO A 251 -9.34 2.80 3.13
N HIS A 252 -10.50 2.33 2.63
CA HIS A 252 -10.68 0.92 2.24
C HIS A 252 -9.66 0.42 1.19
N TRP A 253 -9.12 1.32 0.37
CA TRP A 253 -8.07 0.96 -0.60
C TRP A 253 -6.73 0.58 0.05
N LEU A 254 -6.47 1.01 1.29
CA LEU A 254 -5.21 0.73 2.00
C LEU A 254 -4.92 -0.77 2.16
N ARG A 255 -5.95 -1.62 2.09
CA ARG A 255 -5.79 -3.08 2.10
C ARG A 255 -4.94 -3.59 0.91
N SER A 256 -4.89 -2.89 -0.24
CA SER A 256 -3.95 -3.24 -1.34
C SER A 256 -2.49 -2.97 -0.99
N LEU A 257 -2.23 -2.21 0.08
CA LEU A 257 -0.89 -1.97 0.61
C LEU A 257 -0.62 -2.84 1.85
N GLY A 258 -1.52 -3.77 2.19
CA GLY A 258 -1.44 -4.54 3.44
C GLY A 258 -1.77 -3.72 4.69
N LEU A 259 -2.31 -2.51 4.55
CA LEU A 259 -2.64 -1.60 5.65
C LEU A 259 -4.15 -1.67 5.96
N HIS A 260 -4.56 -2.52 6.90
CA HIS A 260 -5.97 -2.77 7.22
C HIS A 260 -6.26 -2.81 8.73
#